data_AF-A0A836GIW9-F1
#
_entry.id   AF-A0A836GIW9-F1
#
_cell.length_a   1.000
_cell.length_b   1.000
_cell.length_c   1.000
_cell.angle_alpha   90.00
_cell.angle_beta   90.00
_cell.angle_gamma   90.00
#
_symmetry.space_group_name_H-M   'P 1'
#
loop_
_entity.id
_entity.type
_entity.pdbx_description
1 polymer ?
#
loop_
_entity_poly.entity_id
_entity_poly.type
_entity_poly.pdbx_seq_one_letter_code
_entity_poly.pdbx_strand_id
1 'polypeptide(L)'
;MQTSQLLHTAPAEEQVEAPPQLPLTDGRYYACRRCRRILSEIQWYATGCVECSAMMGVPDRDNLLDFATPHFHNFIGLIAPGQSWVARLIMKSREQTNGVFAETLSDDEPEEEGEMEPYVRDLDEEGMPNELDGEDGAAESVYKLTAEASE
;
A
#
# COMPACT_ATOMS: atom_id res chain seq x y z
N MET A 1 -45.98 13.24 44.16
CA MET A 1 -45.72 14.29 43.16
C MET A 1 -44.46 13.90 42.39
N GLN A 2 -44.64 13.44 41.15
CA GLN A 2 -43.56 13.01 40.25
C GLN A 2 -42.95 14.25 39.57
N THR A 3 -41.66 14.46 39.70
CA THR A 3 -40.90 15.42 38.88
C THR A 3 -40.14 14.64 37.82
N SER A 4 -40.74 14.59 36.62
CA SER A 4 -40.15 14.01 35.42
C SER A 4 -38.97 14.89 34.98
N GLN A 5 -37.75 14.37 35.03
CA GLN A 5 -36.59 15.03 34.44
C GLN A 5 -36.54 14.69 32.94
N LEU A 6 -36.93 15.66 32.11
CA LEU A 6 -36.74 15.61 30.67
C LEU A 6 -35.24 15.82 30.38
N LEU A 7 -34.55 14.71 30.11
CA LEU A 7 -33.24 14.72 29.47
C LEU A 7 -33.41 15.33 28.07
N HIS A 8 -32.98 16.59 27.94
CA HIS A 8 -32.85 17.22 26.64
C HIS A 8 -31.59 16.67 26.00
N THR A 9 -31.76 15.70 25.09
CA THR A 9 -30.71 15.30 24.16
C THR A 9 -30.41 16.51 23.28
N ALA A 10 -29.22 17.09 23.41
CA ALA A 10 -28.75 18.12 22.49
C ALA A 10 -28.79 17.57 21.05
N PRO A 11 -29.14 18.39 20.05
CA PRO A 11 -29.07 17.95 18.66
C PRO A 11 -27.60 17.63 18.36
N ALA A 12 -27.36 16.49 17.70
CA ALA A 12 -26.04 16.13 17.23
C ALA A 12 -25.53 17.29 16.37
N GLU A 13 -24.44 17.94 16.81
CA GLU A 13 -23.75 18.93 15.98
C GLU A 13 -23.41 18.25 14.66
N GLU A 14 -23.95 18.76 13.56
CA GLU A 14 -23.69 18.26 12.22
C GLU A 14 -22.20 18.44 11.96
N GLN A 15 -21.43 17.35 12.10
CA GLN A 15 -19.99 17.33 11.88
C GLN A 15 -19.74 17.59 10.41
N VAL A 16 -19.52 18.85 10.05
CA VAL A 16 -19.16 19.23 8.69
C VAL A 16 -17.73 18.74 8.43
N GLU A 17 -17.60 17.73 7.57
CA GLU A 17 -16.30 17.21 7.15
C GLU A 17 -15.45 18.32 6.53
N ALA A 18 -14.17 18.40 6.92
CA ALA A 18 -13.27 19.39 6.36
C ALA A 18 -13.12 19.19 4.83
N PRO A 19 -13.01 20.27 4.04
CA PRO A 19 -12.86 20.15 2.60
C PRO A 19 -11.66 19.26 2.22
N PRO A 20 -11.81 18.38 1.22
CA PRO A 20 -10.73 17.49 0.82
C PRO A 20 -9.54 18.27 0.26
N GLN A 21 -8.34 17.78 0.56
CA GLN A 21 -7.12 18.27 -0.08
C GLN A 21 -7.05 17.74 -1.52
N LEU A 22 -7.47 18.56 -2.47
CA LEU A 22 -7.43 18.27 -3.91
C LEU A 22 -6.11 18.79 -4.52
N PRO A 23 -5.60 18.18 -5.60
CA PRO A 23 -4.46 18.71 -6.34
C PRO A 23 -4.88 20.00 -7.06
N LEU A 24 -4.53 21.14 -6.46
CA LEU A 24 -4.84 22.47 -6.97
C LEU A 24 -3.65 22.96 -7.80
N THR A 25 -3.92 23.66 -8.90
CA THR A 25 -2.97 24.23 -9.88
C THR A 25 -2.43 23.25 -10.92
N ASP A 26 -2.22 23.77 -12.12
CA ASP A 26 -1.59 23.07 -13.22
C ASP A 26 -0.07 22.99 -12.95
N GLY A 27 0.55 21.82 -13.14
CA GLY A 27 1.98 21.66 -12.90
C GLY A 27 2.40 20.22 -12.64
N ARG A 28 3.53 20.05 -11.94
CA ARG A 28 3.99 18.73 -11.51
C ARG A 28 3.15 18.25 -10.33
N TYR A 29 2.72 16.99 -10.41
CA TYR A 29 2.01 16.30 -9.36
C TYR A 29 2.89 15.21 -8.77
N TYR A 30 2.70 14.96 -7.48
CA TYR A 30 3.42 13.92 -6.76
C TYR A 30 2.43 13.15 -5.88
N ALA A 31 2.55 11.83 -5.89
CA ALA A 31 1.80 10.95 -5.02
C ALA A 31 2.60 10.67 -3.74
N CYS A 32 1.95 10.76 -2.58
CA CYS A 32 2.55 10.44 -1.30
C CYS A 32 3.02 8.97 -1.27
N ARG A 33 4.27 8.72 -0.88
CA ARG A 33 4.81 7.35 -0.80
C ARG A 33 4.08 6.46 0.19
N ARG A 34 3.45 7.05 1.22
CA ARG A 34 2.76 6.31 2.28
C ARG A 34 1.27 6.07 2.01
N CYS A 35 0.55 7.11 1.60
CA CYS A 35 -0.91 7.03 1.43
C CYS A 35 -1.37 7.28 -0.01
N ARG A 36 -0.48 7.41 -0.98
CA ARG A 36 -0.80 7.60 -2.41
C ARG A 36 -1.66 8.83 -2.75
N ARG A 37 -1.91 9.75 -1.80
CA ARG A 37 -2.60 11.01 -2.08
C ARG A 37 -1.78 11.85 -3.06
N ILE A 38 -2.44 12.37 -4.10
CA ILE A 38 -1.81 13.19 -5.13
C ILE A 38 -2.04 14.66 -4.82
N LEU A 39 -0.96 15.43 -4.78
CA LEU A 39 -0.97 16.89 -4.61
C LEU A 39 -0.07 17.54 -5.66
N SER A 40 -0.31 18.82 -5.93
CA SER A 40 0.65 19.60 -6.72
C SER A 40 1.93 19.86 -5.94
N GLU A 41 3.02 20.09 -6.65
CA GLU A 41 4.32 20.41 -6.06
C GLU A 41 4.24 21.58 -5.05
N ILE A 42 3.48 22.63 -5.39
CA ILE A 42 3.31 23.80 -4.53
C ILE A 42 2.62 23.41 -3.22
N GLN A 43 1.62 22.52 -3.27
CA GLN A 43 0.90 22.07 -2.08
C GLN A 43 1.77 21.21 -1.17
N TRP A 44 2.70 20.44 -1.73
CA TRP A 44 3.67 19.70 -0.94
C TRP A 44 4.54 20.62 -0.10
N TYR A 45 5.06 21.71 -0.66
CA TYR A 45 5.86 22.68 0.08
C TYR A 45 5.04 23.55 1.05
N ALA A 46 3.76 23.79 0.74
CA ALA A 46 2.92 24.66 1.56
C ALA A 46 2.39 23.95 2.81
N THR A 47 1.85 22.74 2.65
CA THR A 47 1.15 22.03 3.73
C THR A 47 1.54 20.57 3.86
N GLY A 48 2.13 19.98 2.81
CA GLY A 48 2.35 18.54 2.75
C GLY A 48 1.04 17.74 2.69
N CYS A 49 1.14 16.43 2.91
CA CYS A 49 0.00 15.52 2.90
C CYS A 49 -0.76 15.58 4.22
N VAL A 50 -2.06 15.88 4.18
CA VAL A 50 -2.90 15.99 5.38
C VAL A 50 -2.87 14.75 6.29
N GLU A 51 -2.71 13.55 5.73
CA GLU A 51 -2.63 12.30 6.50
C GLU A 51 -1.27 12.03 7.12
N CYS A 52 -0.20 12.38 6.39
CA CYS A 52 1.13 11.86 6.69
C CYS A 52 2.07 12.93 7.23
N SER A 53 1.85 14.21 6.92
CA SER A 53 2.75 15.30 7.30
C SER A 53 2.76 15.58 8.80
N ALA A 54 1.73 15.19 9.56
CA ALA A 54 1.78 15.26 11.02
C ALA A 54 2.87 14.34 11.61
N MET A 55 3.19 13.22 10.94
CA MET A 55 4.22 12.28 11.38
C MET A 55 5.55 12.48 10.64
N MET A 56 5.51 12.74 9.34
CA MET A 56 6.72 12.82 8.50
C MET A 56 7.28 14.25 8.43
N GLY A 57 6.47 15.27 8.70
CA GLY A 57 6.78 16.68 8.45
C GLY A 57 6.29 17.17 7.09
N VAL A 58 6.57 18.44 6.80
CA VAL A 58 6.33 19.08 5.50
C VAL A 58 7.67 19.15 4.75
N PRO A 59 7.76 18.65 3.51
CA PRO A 59 9.00 18.65 2.76
C PRO A 59 9.41 20.05 2.31
N ASP A 60 10.71 20.24 2.14
CA ASP A 60 11.30 21.33 1.37
C ASP A 60 11.66 20.86 -0.06
N ARG A 61 12.31 21.73 -0.83
CA ARG A 61 12.67 21.45 -2.23
C ARG A 61 13.69 20.32 -2.39
N ASP A 62 14.51 20.08 -1.38
CA ASP A 62 15.64 19.16 -1.47
C ASP A 62 15.23 17.74 -1.06
N ASN A 63 14.21 17.61 -0.21
CA ASN A 63 13.76 16.32 0.32
C ASN A 63 12.38 15.86 -0.16
N LEU A 64 11.70 16.56 -1.08
CA LEU A 64 10.36 16.19 -1.57
C LEU A 64 10.26 14.71 -1.99
N LEU A 65 11.30 14.17 -2.63
CA LEU A 65 11.30 12.81 -3.15
C LEU A 65 11.32 11.72 -2.06
N ASP A 66 11.69 12.07 -0.83
CA ASP A 66 11.62 11.18 0.32
C ASP A 66 10.17 10.99 0.80
N PHE A 67 9.30 11.96 0.50
CA PHE A 67 7.89 11.97 0.93
C PHE A 67 6.92 11.55 -0.17
N ALA A 68 7.28 11.83 -1.42
CA ALA A 68 6.39 11.71 -2.57
C ALA A 68 7.15 11.32 -3.84
N THR A 69 6.46 10.72 -4.80
CA THR A 69 7.02 10.33 -6.09
C THR A 69 6.24 10.96 -7.24
N PRO A 70 6.91 11.43 -8.31
CA PRO A 70 6.23 11.81 -9.55
C PRO A 70 5.83 10.57 -10.39
N HIS A 71 6.32 9.37 -10.03
CA HIS A 71 6.09 8.13 -10.75
C HIS A 71 4.91 7.36 -10.13
N PHE A 72 3.71 7.65 -10.63
CA PHE A 72 2.49 6.99 -10.20
C PHE A 72 1.51 6.82 -11.35
N HIS A 73 0.56 5.92 -11.19
CA HIS A 73 -0.44 5.60 -12.20
C HIS A 73 -1.81 6.12 -11.81
N ASN A 74 -2.45 6.79 -12.77
CA ASN A 74 -3.84 7.24 -12.75
C ASN A 74 -4.21 8.23 -11.63
N PHE A 75 -5.25 9.04 -11.87
CA PHE A 75 -5.85 9.93 -10.88
C PHE A 75 -7.22 9.39 -10.51
N ILE A 76 -7.42 9.06 -9.23
CA ILE A 76 -8.68 8.51 -8.71
C ILE A 76 -9.24 9.45 -7.66
N GLY A 77 -10.35 10.12 -7.98
CA GLY A 77 -11.10 10.96 -7.03
C GLY A 77 -12.04 10.13 -6.16
N LEU A 78 -11.96 10.29 -4.84
CA LEU A 78 -12.81 9.64 -3.85
C LEU A 78 -13.52 10.67 -2.96
N ILE A 79 -14.86 10.58 -2.89
CA ILE A 79 -15.73 11.46 -2.07
C ILE A 79 -16.45 10.68 -0.95
N ALA A 80 -16.52 9.35 -1.07
CA ALA A 80 -17.03 8.47 -0.02
C ALA A 80 -16.29 7.12 -0.08
N PRO A 81 -15.00 7.09 0.34
CA PRO A 81 -14.16 5.91 0.18
C PRO A 81 -14.79 4.64 0.80
N GLY A 82 -15.45 4.77 1.95
CA GLY A 82 -16.10 3.65 2.64
C GLY A 82 -17.25 3.00 1.86
N GLN A 83 -17.87 3.71 0.91
CA GLN A 83 -18.96 3.19 0.07
C GLN A 83 -18.50 2.88 -1.37
N SER A 84 -17.26 3.21 -1.72
CA SER A 84 -16.76 3.12 -3.09
C SER A 84 -16.19 1.72 -3.39
N TRP A 85 -16.67 1.10 -4.46
CA TRP A 85 -16.03 -0.11 -5.01
C TRP A 85 -14.62 0.20 -5.55
N VAL A 86 -14.43 1.34 -6.20
CA VAL A 86 -13.11 1.77 -6.68
C VAL A 86 -12.13 1.92 -5.51
N ALA A 87 -12.56 2.52 -4.40
CA ALA A 87 -11.72 2.63 -3.21
C ALA A 87 -11.31 1.25 -2.66
N ARG A 88 -12.20 0.24 -2.69
CA ARG A 88 -11.84 -1.13 -2.30
C ARG A 88 -10.79 -1.73 -3.23
N LEU A 89 -10.95 -1.55 -4.54
CA LEU A 89 -10.01 -2.05 -5.55
C LEU A 89 -8.58 -1.55 -5.29
N ILE A 90 -8.43 -0.26 -4.95
CA ILE A 90 -7.12 0.34 -4.68
C ILE A 90 -6.76 0.34 -3.19
N MET A 91 -7.44 -0.47 -2.35
CA MET A 91 -7.20 -0.58 -0.90
C MET A 91 -7.36 0.73 -0.09
N LYS A 92 -8.12 1.69 -0.61
CA LYS A 92 -8.45 3.00 0.00
C LYS A 92 -9.78 3.03 0.74
N SER A 93 -10.53 1.93 0.80
CA SER A 93 -11.88 1.93 1.39
C SER A 93 -11.92 2.10 2.91
N ARG A 94 -10.80 1.89 3.62
CA ARG A 94 -10.70 2.07 5.07
C ARG A 94 -10.35 3.50 5.48
N GLU A 95 -9.87 4.29 4.53
CA GLU A 95 -9.45 5.66 4.77
C GLU A 95 -10.70 6.54 4.76
N GLN A 96 -10.90 7.34 5.81
CA GLN A 96 -12.05 8.24 5.88
C GLN A 96 -11.89 9.49 5.00
N THR A 97 -10.72 9.74 4.41
CA THR A 97 -10.44 11.06 3.87
C THR A 97 -10.64 11.17 2.37
N ASN A 98 -11.48 12.12 2.01
CA ASN A 98 -11.78 12.47 0.64
C ASN A 98 -10.56 13.08 -0.07
N GLY A 99 -10.50 12.94 -1.39
CA GLY A 99 -9.46 13.56 -2.22
C GLY A 99 -9.09 12.75 -3.45
N VAL A 100 -7.88 12.98 -3.94
CA VAL A 100 -7.37 12.35 -5.17
C VAL A 100 -6.17 11.48 -4.84
N PHE A 101 -6.19 10.24 -5.33
CA PHE A 101 -5.21 9.21 -5.03
C PHE A 101 -4.69 8.57 -6.31
N ALA A 102 -3.44 8.10 -6.25
CA ALA A 102 -2.88 7.24 -7.28
C ALA A 102 -3.43 5.81 -7.14
N GLU A 103 -3.59 5.13 -8.27
CA GLU A 103 -3.91 3.70 -8.28
C GLU A 103 -2.75 2.89 -7.69
N THR A 104 -1.54 3.09 -8.22
CA THR A 104 -0.30 2.46 -7.75
C THR A 104 0.86 3.45 -7.91
N LEU A 105 1.95 3.23 -7.16
CA LEU A 105 3.22 3.92 -7.39
C LEU A 105 4.07 3.05 -8.31
N SER A 106 4.86 3.66 -9.18
CA SER A 106 5.79 2.92 -10.05
C SER A 106 7.00 2.39 -9.27
N ASP A 107 7.33 3.03 -8.16
CA ASP A 107 8.49 2.69 -7.33
C ASP A 107 8.19 1.57 -6.31
N ASP A 108 6.95 1.07 -6.25
CA ASP A 108 6.57 -0.11 -5.46
C ASP A 108 6.97 -1.40 -6.23
N GLU A 109 8.23 -1.51 -6.69
CA GLU A 109 8.75 -2.81 -7.09
C GLU A 109 8.83 -3.69 -5.83
N PRO A 110 8.35 -4.95 -5.89
CA PRO A 110 8.45 -5.84 -4.75
C PRO A 110 9.92 -5.94 -4.35
N GLU A 111 10.23 -5.71 -3.08
CA GLU A 111 11.50 -6.13 -2.50
C GLU A 111 11.70 -7.59 -2.95
N GLU A 112 12.74 -7.87 -3.74
CA GLU A 112 13.10 -9.24 -4.09
C GLU A 112 13.11 -10.03 -2.77
N GLU A 113 12.22 -11.01 -2.63
CA GLU A 113 12.23 -11.93 -1.50
C GLU A 113 13.64 -12.51 -1.46
N GLY A 114 14.44 -12.03 -0.51
CA GLY A 114 15.88 -12.24 -0.50
C GLY A 114 16.18 -13.70 -0.77
N GLU A 115 17.05 -13.95 -1.75
CA GLU A 115 17.53 -15.27 -2.14
C GLU A 115 17.67 -16.13 -0.88
N MET A 116 16.76 -17.09 -0.70
CA MET A 116 16.83 -18.03 0.41
C MET A 116 18.11 -18.82 0.19
N GLU A 117 19.19 -18.43 0.89
CA GLU A 117 20.44 -19.15 0.79
C GLU A 117 20.17 -20.63 1.06
N PRO A 118 20.59 -21.54 0.17
CA PRO A 118 20.37 -22.96 0.39
C PRO A 118 21.06 -23.35 1.69
N TYR A 119 20.28 -23.86 2.64
CA TYR A 119 20.79 -24.41 3.89
C TYR A 119 21.75 -25.57 3.57
N VAL A 120 23.05 -25.28 3.51
CA VAL A 120 24.09 -26.30 3.43
C VAL A 120 24.16 -26.96 4.81
N ARG A 121 23.60 -28.17 4.91
CA ARG A 121 23.77 -28.99 6.10
C ARG A 121 25.22 -29.46 6.11
N ASP A 122 26.03 -28.93 7.03
CA ASP A 122 27.38 -29.41 7.29
C ASP A 122 27.33 -30.94 7.49
N LEU A 123 28.02 -31.66 6.61
CA LEU A 123 28.17 -33.11 6.64
C LEU A 123 29.64 -33.44 6.90
N ASP A 124 30.03 -33.32 8.16
CA ASP A 124 31.17 -33.94 8.80
C ASP A 124 30.78 -34.16 10.28
N GLU A 125 30.96 -35.27 10.97
CA GLU A 125 31.75 -36.47 10.78
C GLU A 125 31.19 -37.51 11.81
N GLU A 126 31.02 -38.76 11.38
CA GLU A 126 30.94 -40.01 12.18
C GLU A 126 29.75 -40.29 13.14
N GLY A 127 28.92 -41.29 12.76
CA GLY A 127 28.04 -41.96 13.74
C GLY A 127 26.97 -42.93 13.21
N MET A 128 27.39 -44.10 12.71
CA MET A 128 26.65 -45.38 12.60
C MET A 128 25.52 -45.54 11.55
N PRO A 129 25.51 -46.65 10.78
CA PRO A 129 24.41 -47.01 9.89
C PRO A 129 23.26 -47.59 10.72
N ASN A 130 22.06 -47.05 10.57
CA ASN A 130 20.86 -47.73 11.01
C ASN A 130 20.25 -48.40 9.78
N GLU A 131 20.43 -49.72 9.67
CA GLU A 131 19.67 -50.56 8.76
C GLU A 131 18.18 -50.42 9.09
N LEU A 132 17.36 -49.92 8.18
CA LEU A 132 15.94 -50.23 8.12
C LEU A 132 15.47 -50.29 6.65
N ASP A 133 14.86 -51.43 6.34
CA ASP A 133 14.36 -51.91 5.06
C ASP A 133 13.29 -51.03 4.41
N GLY A 134 13.12 -51.18 3.08
CA GLY A 134 11.80 -51.03 2.44
C GLY A 134 11.72 -50.09 1.23
N GLU A 135 11.81 -50.69 0.04
CA GLU A 135 10.83 -50.57 -1.05
C GLU A 135 10.54 -49.18 -1.70
N ASP A 136 10.92 -49.12 -2.98
CA ASP A 136 10.13 -48.66 -4.14
C ASP A 136 9.71 -47.18 -4.24
N GLY A 137 10.21 -46.51 -5.29
CA GLY A 137 9.54 -45.31 -5.82
C GLY A 137 10.43 -44.42 -6.68
N ALA A 138 10.40 -44.63 -7.99
CA ALA A 138 11.05 -43.77 -8.98
C ALA A 138 10.55 -42.32 -8.91
N ALA A 139 11.47 -41.35 -8.83
CA ALA A 139 11.18 -39.96 -9.12
C ALA A 139 11.74 -39.62 -10.51
N GLU A 140 10.86 -39.63 -11.51
CA GLU A 140 11.16 -39.12 -12.85
C GLU A 140 11.44 -37.61 -12.81
N SER A 141 12.51 -37.19 -13.47
CA SER A 141 12.85 -35.78 -13.66
C SER A 141 11.94 -35.15 -14.73
N VAL A 142 10.94 -34.36 -14.31
CA VAL A 142 10.15 -33.53 -15.23
C VAL A 142 10.88 -32.22 -15.50
N TYR A 143 11.93 -32.29 -16.32
CA TYR A 143 12.44 -31.15 -17.06
C TYR A 143 12.88 -31.63 -18.45
N LYS A 144 11.90 -31.85 -19.34
CA LYS A 144 12.19 -31.86 -20.77
C LYS A 144 11.51 -30.65 -21.41
N LEU A 145 12.38 -29.69 -21.72
CA LEU A 145 12.11 -28.43 -22.37
C LEU A 145 11.44 -28.61 -23.74
N THR A 146 10.58 -27.63 -24.00
CA THR A 146 9.97 -27.20 -25.25
C THR A 146 10.88 -27.32 -26.48
N ALA A 147 10.36 -27.90 -27.55
CA ALA A 147 10.81 -27.61 -28.91
C ALA A 147 9.61 -27.73 -29.89
N GLU A 148 9.18 -26.54 -30.35
CA GLU A 148 8.85 -26.25 -31.75
C GLU A 148 7.65 -26.98 -32.39
N ALA A 149 6.51 -26.29 -32.44
CA ALA A 149 5.45 -26.54 -33.39
C ALA A 149 5.59 -25.59 -34.59
N SER A 150 5.93 -26.13 -35.75
CA SER A 150 5.66 -25.53 -37.07
C SER A 150 5.64 -26.64 -38.13
N GLU A 151 4.59 -26.57 -38.95
CA GLU A 151 4.20 -27.39 -40.12
C GLU A 151 3.41 -28.69 -39.89
#